data_AF-A0A7Y5CUE5-F1
#
_entry.id   AF-A0A7Y5CUE5-F1
#
_cell.length_a   1.000
_cell.length_b   1.000
_cell.length_c   1.000
_cell.angle_alpha   90.00
_cell.angle_beta   90.00
_cell.angle_gamma   90.00
#
_symmetry.space_group_name_H-M   'P 1'
#
loop_
_entity.id
_entity.type
_entity.pdbx_description
1 polymer ?
#
loop_
_entity_poly.entity_id
_entity_poly.type
_entity_poly.pdbx_seq_one_letter_code
_entity_poly.pdbx_strand_id
1 'polypeptide(L)'
;MSPESTWTSRQETWFATLFDLFASQNGLGWGFAVGNVQVRLRPGLRRNPDAIFFEKSRNHLIHETHFEGAPDVLAEFVSLASTLHDWHEQ
;
A
#
# COMPACT_ATOMS: atom_id res chain seq x y z
N MET A 1 -13.41 2.37 -8.15
CA MET A 1 -12.70 3.38 -7.35
C MET A 1 -13.52 4.65 -7.34
N SER A 2 -13.80 5.18 -6.15
CA SER A 2 -14.23 6.57 -6.00
C SER A 2 -13.05 7.51 -6.31
N PRO A 3 -13.31 8.76 -6.72
CA PRO A 3 -12.26 9.77 -6.83
C PRO A 3 -11.52 9.92 -5.50
N GLU A 4 -10.20 9.88 -5.55
CA GLU A 4 -9.35 10.10 -4.38
C GLU A 4 -9.24 11.60 -4.09
N SER A 5 -9.22 11.96 -2.80
CA SER A 5 -8.98 13.33 -2.39
C SER A 5 -7.51 13.67 -2.62
N THR A 6 -7.23 14.85 -3.19
CA THR A 6 -5.85 15.35 -3.35
C THR A 6 -5.12 15.48 -2.01
N TRP A 7 -5.87 15.67 -0.93
CA TRP A 7 -5.32 15.69 0.43
C TRP A 7 -4.88 14.28 0.88
N THR A 8 -5.71 13.26 0.66
CA THR A 8 -5.38 11.87 1.00
C THR A 8 -4.16 11.42 0.20
N SER A 9 -4.15 11.66 -1.11
CA SER A 9 -3.01 11.36 -1.99
C SER A 9 -1.69 11.96 -1.51
N ARG A 10 -1.74 13.20 -1.01
CA ARG A 10 -0.58 13.87 -0.42
C ARG A 10 -0.12 13.17 0.87
N GLN A 11 -1.04 12.74 1.73
CA GLN A 11 -0.72 12.04 2.98
C GLN A 11 -0.12 10.65 2.71
N GLU A 12 -0.72 9.90 1.78
CA GLU A 12 -0.24 8.60 1.33
C GLU A 12 1.19 8.70 0.81
N THR A 13 1.42 9.63 -0.14
CA THR A 13 2.74 9.85 -0.74
C THR A 13 3.77 10.24 0.33
N TRP A 14 3.41 11.16 1.22
CA TRP A 14 4.31 11.60 2.30
C TRP A 14 4.68 10.44 3.23
N PHE A 15 3.69 9.68 3.68
CA PHE A 15 3.90 8.56 4.58
C PHE A 15 4.73 7.46 3.93
N ALA A 16 4.39 7.05 2.70
CA ALA A 16 5.13 6.03 1.98
C ALA A 16 6.60 6.46 1.74
N THR A 17 6.83 7.74 1.42
CA THR A 17 8.19 8.29 1.27
C THR A 17 8.97 8.23 2.59
N LEU A 18 8.35 8.65 3.70
CA LEU A 18 8.98 8.60 5.02
C LEU A 18 9.30 7.16 5.43
N PHE A 19 8.37 6.25 5.17
CA PHE A 19 8.49 4.85 5.55
C PHE A 19 9.53 4.12 4.70
N ASP A 20 9.57 4.36 3.39
CA ASP A 20 10.58 3.82 2.49
C ASP A 20 11.98 4.35 2.84
N LEU A 21 12.10 5.65 3.17
CA LEU A 21 13.36 6.23 3.63
C LEU A 21 13.86 5.54 4.91
N PHE A 22 12.98 5.36 5.90
CA PHE A 22 13.31 4.66 7.14
C PHE A 22 13.73 3.21 6.88
N ALA A 23 12.94 2.48 6.07
CA ALA A 23 13.22 1.10 5.72
C ALA A 23 14.57 0.95 5.00
N SER A 24 14.83 1.82 4.02
CA SER A 24 16.07 1.85 3.25
C SER A 24 17.28 2.16 4.13
N GLN A 25 17.19 3.15 5.02
CA GLN A 25 18.27 3.52 5.93
C GLN A 25 18.64 2.39 6.92
N ASN A 26 17.67 1.57 7.30
CA ASN A 26 17.87 0.46 8.23
C ASN A 26 18.04 -0.89 7.53
N GLY A 27 18.07 -0.93 6.19
CA GLY A 27 18.24 -2.15 5.40
C GLY A 27 17.10 -3.16 5.53
N LEU A 28 15.88 -2.69 5.84
CA LEU A 28 14.72 -3.53 6.16
C LEU A 28 13.96 -4.04 4.93
N GLY A 29 13.92 -3.25 3.84
CA GLY A 29 13.09 -3.57 2.68
C GLY A 29 12.65 -2.31 1.92
N TRP A 30 11.46 -2.35 1.33
CA TRP A 30 10.95 -1.30 0.44
C TRP A 30 9.51 -0.91 0.80
N GLY A 31 9.27 0.40 0.89
CA GLY A 31 7.94 0.98 1.06
C GLY A 31 7.41 1.53 -0.27
N PHE A 32 6.09 1.40 -0.49
CA PHE A 32 5.43 1.88 -1.71
C PHE A 32 4.15 2.62 -1.39
N ALA A 33 3.94 3.78 -2.02
CA ALA A 33 2.60 4.30 -2.28
C ALA A 33 2.05 3.52 -3.48
N VAL A 34 0.95 2.81 -3.28
CA VAL A 34 0.48 1.82 -4.26
C VAL A 34 -0.40 2.47 -5.32
N GLY A 35 -1.31 3.35 -4.92
CA GLY A 35 -2.24 4.06 -5.80
C GLY A 35 -2.92 3.12 -6.80
N ASN A 36 -2.48 3.17 -8.06
CA ASN A 36 -3.05 2.39 -9.17
C ASN A 36 -2.41 1.01 -9.40
N VAL A 37 -1.40 0.63 -8.62
CA VAL A 37 -0.74 -0.68 -8.71
C VAL A 37 -1.58 -1.75 -7.98
N GLN A 38 -1.65 -2.96 -8.51
CA GLN A 38 -2.46 -4.03 -7.90
C GLN A 38 -1.64 -4.93 -6.99
N VAL A 39 -2.19 -5.27 -5.82
CA VAL A 39 -1.72 -6.36 -4.96
C VAL A 39 -2.57 -7.60 -5.21
N ARG A 40 -1.94 -8.68 -5.71
CA ARG A 40 -2.60 -9.94 -6.08
C ARG A 40 -2.40 -10.98 -4.98
N LEU A 41 -3.44 -11.22 -4.19
CA LEU A 41 -3.33 -12.11 -3.02
C LEU A 41 -3.50 -13.59 -3.39
N ARG A 42 -4.44 -13.88 -4.30
CA ARG A 42 -4.73 -15.22 -4.83
C ARG A 42 -5.54 -15.09 -6.13
N PRO A 43 -5.72 -16.16 -6.93
CA PRO A 43 -6.53 -16.10 -8.15
C PRO A 43 -7.92 -15.50 -7.88
N GLY A 44 -8.25 -14.43 -8.59
CA GLY A 44 -9.53 -13.71 -8.45
C GLY A 44 -9.61 -12.71 -7.29
N LEU A 45 -8.63 -12.65 -6.38
CA LEU A 45 -8.60 -11.68 -5.28
C LEU A 45 -7.47 -10.67 -5.44
N ARG A 46 -7.85 -9.41 -5.63
CA ARG A 46 -6.93 -8.28 -5.80
C ARG A 46 -7.35 -7.13 -4.89
N ARG A 47 -6.37 -6.40 -4.37
CA ARG A 47 -6.56 -5.21 -3.54
C ARG A 47 -5.68 -4.07 -4.05
N ASN A 48 -6.12 -2.85 -3.78
CA ASN A 48 -5.36 -1.62 -4.02
C ASN A 48 -5.31 -0.88 -2.67
N PRO A 49 -4.45 -1.32 -1.74
CA PRO A 49 -4.22 -0.55 -0.52
C PRO A 49 -3.55 0.78 -0.84
N ASP A 50 -3.53 1.71 0.11
CA ASP A 50 -2.92 3.03 -0.11
C ASP A 50 -1.38 2.96 -0.03
N ALA A 51 -0.85 2.30 1.00
CA ALA A 51 0.58 2.10 1.17
C ALA A 51 0.93 0.69 1.69
N ILE A 52 2.06 0.15 1.22
CA ILE A 52 2.54 -1.19 1.61
C ILE A 52 4.05 -1.21 1.84
N PHE A 53 4.51 -2.26 2.50
CA PHE A 53 5.92 -2.58 2.66
C PHE A 53 6.19 -4.07 2.48
N PHE A 54 7.34 -4.36 1.86
CA PHE A 54 7.90 -5.70 1.78
C PHE A 54 9.26 -5.74 2.45
N GLU A 55 9.45 -6.73 3.31
CA GLU A 55 10.74 -7.07 3.89
C GLU A 55 11.72 -7.51 2.78
N LYS A 56 13.01 -7.23 3.01
CA LYS A 56 14.07 -7.37 2.01
C LYS A 56 14.13 -8.75 1.32
N SER A 57 13.93 -9.84 2.06
CA SER A 57 13.95 -11.20 1.49
C SER A 57 12.77 -11.49 0.54
N ARG A 58 11.71 -10.67 0.61
CA ARG A 58 10.48 -10.80 -0.18
C ARG A 58 10.45 -9.94 -1.45
N ASN A 59 11.59 -9.37 -1.86
CA ASN A 59 11.77 -8.65 -3.14
C ASN A 59 11.14 -9.36 -4.35
N HIS A 60 11.24 -10.68 -4.40
CA HIS A 60 10.73 -11.49 -5.52
C HIS A 60 9.22 -11.37 -5.77
N LEU A 61 8.47 -10.77 -4.83
CA LEU A 61 7.04 -10.48 -4.93
C LEU A 61 6.74 -9.14 -5.62
N ILE A 62 7.76 -8.32 -5.86
CA ILE A 62 7.64 -7.01 -6.49
C ILE A 62 7.87 -7.18 -7.98
N HIS A 63 6.86 -6.85 -8.78
CA HIS A 63 6.93 -6.88 -10.24
C HIS A 63 6.71 -5.48 -10.80
N GLU A 64 7.10 -5.28 -12.05
CA GLU A 64 7.05 -3.98 -12.72
C GLU A 64 5.67 -3.31 -12.70
N THR A 65 4.59 -4.10 -12.69
CA THR A 65 3.21 -3.61 -12.82
C THR A 65 2.26 -4.04 -11.70
N HIS A 66 2.73 -4.84 -10.75
CA HIS A 66 1.92 -5.39 -9.67
C HIS A 66 2.78 -6.01 -8.58
N PHE A 67 2.14 -6.35 -7.46
CA PHE A 67 2.71 -7.14 -6.39
C PHE A 67 2.00 -8.51 -6.33
N GLU A 68 2.76 -9.58 -6.07
CA GLU A 68 2.20 -10.91 -5.82
C GLU A 68 2.29 -11.27 -4.33
N GLY A 69 1.21 -11.80 -3.77
CA GLY A 69 1.13 -12.14 -2.35
C GLY A 69 0.85 -10.95 -1.42
N ALA A 70 0.76 -11.24 -0.13
CA ALA A 70 0.46 -10.24 0.90
C ALA A 70 1.72 -9.44 1.29
N PRO A 71 1.64 -8.11 1.45
CA PRO A 71 2.73 -7.32 2.00
C PRO A 71 2.97 -7.65 3.49
N ASP A 72 4.15 -7.30 4.00
CA ASP A 72 4.47 -7.47 5.42
C ASP A 72 3.78 -6.40 6.29
N VAL A 73 3.59 -5.20 5.72
CA VAL A 73 2.80 -4.12 6.33
C VAL A 73 1.91 -3.50 5.26
N LEU A 74 0.68 -3.17 5.65
CA LEU A 74 -0.32 -2.46 4.84
C LEU A 74 -0.88 -1.31 5.68
N ALA A 75 -1.04 -0.14 5.07
CA ALA A 75 -1.64 1.03 5.69
C ALA A 75 -2.71 1.62 4.76
N GLU A 76 -3.86 1.94 5.34
CA GLU A 76 -5.00 2.61 4.68
C GLU A 76 -5.25 3.97 5.35
N PHE A 77 -5.50 4.99 4.53
CA PHE A 77 -5.76 6.37 4.93
C PHE A 77 -7.25 6.62 4.94
N VAL A 78 -7.86 6.37 6.10
CA VAL A 78 -9.30 6.57 6.26
C VAL A 78 -9.69 8.04 6.15
N SER A 79 -10.67 8.31 5.30
CA SER A 79 -11.35 9.62 5.23
C SER A 79 -12.68 9.53 5.96
N LEU A 80 -13.26 10.68 6.34
CA LEU A 80 -14.58 10.70 7.00
C LEU A 80 -15.68 9.99 6.18
N ALA A 81 -15.53 9.96 4.85
CA ALA A 81 -16.41 9.25 3.94
C ALA A 81 -16.10 7.73 3.88
N SER A 82 -14.85 7.31 4.11
CA SER A 82 -14.46 5.89 4.12
C SER A 82 -14.77 5.21 5.45
N THR A 83 -14.80 5.95 6.57
CA THR A 83 -15.11 5.39 7.90
C THR A 83 -16.47 4.67 7.95
N LEU A 84 -17.44 5.11 7.14
CA LEU A 84 -18.76 4.48 7.05
C LEU A 84 -18.77 3.16 6.25
N HIS A 85 -17.77 2.93 5.40
CA HIS A 85 -17.65 1.75 4.55
C HIS A 85 -16.66 0.72 5.12
N ASP A 86 -15.52 1.19 5.65
CA ASP A 86 -14.41 0.34 6.09
C ASP A 86 -14.70 -0.48 7.36
N TRP A 87 -15.62 -0.04 8.22
CA TRP A 87 -16.02 -0.77 9.43
C TRP A 87 -16.80 -2.07 9.16
N HIS A 88 -17.28 -2.28 7.93
CA HIS A 88 -18.12 -3.43 7.59
C HIS A 88 -17.44 -4.50 6.72
N GLU A 89 -16.30 -4.19 6.05
CA GLU A 89 -15.77 -5.06 4.97
C GLU A 89 -14.27 -5.42 5.03
N GLN A 90 -13.52 -5.01 6.06
CA GLN A 90 -12.10 -5.38 6.21
C GLN A 90 -11.87 -6.80 6.75
#